data_AF-Q4RCQ4-F1
#
_entry.id   AF-Q4RCQ4-F1
#
_cell.length_a   1.000
_cell.length_b   1.000
_cell.length_c   1.000
_cell.angle_alpha   90.00
_cell.angle_beta   90.00
_cell.angle_gamma   90.00
#
_symmetry.space_group_name_H-M   'P 1'
#
loop_
_entity.id
_entity.type
_entity.pdbx_description
1 polymer ?
#
loop_
_entity_poly.entity_id
_entity_poly.type
_entity_poly.pdbx_seq_one_letter_code
_entity_poly.pdbx_strand_id
1 'polypeptide(L)' 'LSVVIEEKGVKMKLTVIDTPGFGDQINNENCWEPIITYVNEQYEKYLREELHVNRKRRIPDSRVHCCIYFLPATGHRLV' A
#
# COMPACT_ATOMS: atom_id res chain seq x y z
N LEU A 1 9.57 2.94 2.36
CA LEU A 1 10.80 2.33 2.95
C LEU A 1 10.80 0.82 2.65
N SER A 2 11.89 0.23 2.18
CA SER A 2 11.97 -1.23 1.92
C SER A 2 13.19 -1.84 2.60
N VAL A 3 12.97 -2.87 3.41
CA VAL A 3 13.98 -3.50 4.28
C VAL A 3 13.87 -5.02 4.18
N VAL A 4 15.00 -5.72 4.23
CA VAL A 4 15.02 -7.18 4.35
C VAL A 4 15.06 -7.54 5.83
N ILE A 5 14.09 -8.33 6.28
CA ILE A 5 14.00 -8.83 7.66
C ILE A 5 14.08 -10.36 7.65
N GLU A 6 14.47 -10.94 8.78
CA GLU A 6 14.55 -12.39 8.97
C GLU A 6 13.78 -12.78 10.23
N GLU A 7 12.85 -13.71 10.09
CA GLU A 7 12.08 -14.26 11.20
C GLU A 7 12.17 -15.79 11.17
N LYS A 8 12.67 -16.40 12.25
CA LYS A 8 12.81 -17.86 12.40
C LYS A 8 13.52 -18.54 11.20
N GLY A 9 14.54 -17.87 10.65
CA GLY A 9 15.31 -18.35 9.49
C GLY A 9 14.66 -18.08 8.12
N VAL A 10 13.49 -17.44 8.08
CA VAL A 10 12.80 -17.04 6.84
C VAL A 10 13.12 -15.57 6.55
N LYS A 11 13.77 -15.32 5.42
CA LYS A 11 14.05 -13.96 4.93
C LYS A 11 12.89 -13.43 4.12
N MET A 12 12.44 -12.22 4.42
CA MET A 12 11.38 -11.52 3.70
C MET A 12 11.75 -10.06 3.44
N LYS A 13 11.28 -9.52 2.31
CA LYS A 13 11.44 -8.10 1.97
C LYS A 13 10.17 -7.36 2.40
N LEU A 14 10.25 -6.64 3.51
CA LEU A 14 9.15 -5.82 4.01
C LEU A 14 9.22 -4.42 3.38
N THR A 15 8.10 -3.95 2.85
CA THR A 15 7.98 -2.58 2.35
C THR A 15 6.87 -1.87 3.10
N VAL A 16 7.21 -0.73 3.72
CA VAL A 16 6.27 0.13 4.42
C VAL A 16 6.06 1.38 3.57
N ILE A 17 4.80 1.71 3.36
CA ILE A 17 4.33 2.83 2.57
C ILE A 17 3.60 3.74 3.54
N ASP A 18 4.12 4.95 3.70
CA ASP A 18 3.50 5.95 4.54
C ASP A 18 2.59 6.83 3.68
N THR A 19 1.45 7.22 4.23
CA THR A 19 0.48 8.08 3.56
C THR A 19 0.51 9.45 4.23
N PRO A 20 0.47 10.57 3.48
CA PRO A 20 0.24 11.86 4.11
C PRO A 20 -1.06 11.82 4.94
N GLY A 21 -1.12 12.60 6.01
CA GLY A 21 -2.30 12.68 6.87
C GLY A 21 -3.56 13.02 6.07
N PHE A 22 -4.68 12.40 6.42
CA PHE A 22 -6.01 12.71 5.90
C PHE A 22 -6.89 13.20 7.06
N GLY A 23 -7.86 14.08 6.79
CA GLY A 23 -8.79 14.56 7.82
C GLY A 23 -8.36 15.85 8.54
N ASP A 24 -7.30 16.52 8.08
CA ASP A 24 -6.74 17.76 8.64
C ASP A 24 -7.23 19.03 7.94
N GLN A 25 -7.88 18.90 6.78
CA GLN A 25 -8.44 20.02 6.03
C GLN A 25 -9.85 20.40 6.52
N ILE A 26 -10.30 21.61 6.20
CA ILE A 26 -11.69 22.04 6.47
C ILE A 26 -12.67 21.22 5.62
N ASN A 27 -12.34 21.00 4.34
CA ASN A 27 -13.05 20.08 3.47
C ASN A 27 -12.15 18.86 3.21
N ASN A 28 -12.63 17.67 3.58
CA ASN A 28 -11.92 16.39 3.38
C ASN A 28 -12.56 15.52 2.31
N GLU A 29 -13.47 16.07 1.49
CA GLU A 29 -13.97 15.37 0.31
C GLU A 29 -12.81 14.85 -0.55
N ASN A 30 -12.88 13.58 -0.93
CA ASN A 30 -11.89 12.90 -1.76
C ASN A 30 -10.47 12.82 -1.18
N CYS A 31 -10.27 13.01 0.13
CA CYS A 31 -8.95 12.88 0.75
C CYS A 31 -8.32 11.48 0.59
N TRP A 32 -9.12 10.45 0.29
CA TRP A 32 -8.70 9.10 0.00
C TRP A 32 -8.15 8.89 -1.42
N GLU A 33 -8.40 9.81 -2.35
CA GLU A 33 -8.09 9.66 -3.77
C GLU A 33 -6.60 9.41 -4.05
N PRO A 34 -5.63 10.09 -3.39
CA PRO A 34 -4.21 9.81 -3.57
C PRO A 34 -3.84 8.38 -3.15
N ILE A 35 -4.45 7.86 -2.07
CA ILE A 35 -4.19 6.52 -1.55
C ILE A 35 -4.72 5.46 -2.53
N ILE A 36 -5.96 5.62 -3.00
CA ILE A 36 -6.57 4.70 -3.97
C ILE A 36 -5.80 4.73 -5.29
N THR A 37 -5.42 5.92 -5.77
CA THR A 37 -4.62 6.09 -6.98
C THR A 37 -3.31 5.30 -6.88
N TYR A 38 -2.58 5.46 -5.78
CA TYR A 38 -1.33 4.75 -5.57
C TYR A 38 -1.52 3.22 -5.57
N VAL A 39 -2.55 2.71 -4.90
CA VAL A 39 -2.87 1.27 -4.86
C VAL A 39 -3.16 0.72 -6.26
N ASN A 40 -4.00 1.43 -7.02
CA ASN A 40 -4.36 1.05 -8.38
C ASN A 40 -3.15 1.06 -9.33
N GLU A 41 -2.26 2.04 -9.21
CA GLU A 41 -1.01 2.06 -9.98
C GLU A 41 -0.13 0.83 -9.71
N GLN A 42 -0.08 0.32 -8.48
CA GLN A 42 0.71 -0.90 -8.20
C GLN A 42 0.07 -2.14 -8.82
N TYR A 43 -1.26 -2.24 -8.80
CA TYR A 43 -1.98 -3.30 -9.50
C TYR A 43 -1.75 -3.24 -11.00
N GLU A 44 -1.84 -2.06 -11.60
CA GLU A 44 -1.65 -1.89 -13.03
C GLU A 44 -0.21 -2.21 -13.44
N LYS A 45 0.80 -1.80 -12.67
CA LYS A 45 2.21 -2.17 -12.91
C LYS A 45 2.39 -3.69 -12.91
N TYR A 46 1.79 -4.38 -11.96
CA TYR A 46 1.88 -5.84 -11.88
C TYR A 46 1.18 -6.49 -13.08
N LEU A 47 -0.05 -6.05 -13.39
CA LEU A 47 -0.84 -6.56 -14.51
C LEU A 47 -0.12 -6.38 -15.85
N ARG A 48 0.48 -5.20 -16.08
CA ARG A 48 1.26 -4.94 -17.29
C ARG A 48 2.39 -5.96 -17.44
N GLU A 49 3.16 -6.23 -16.39
CA GLU A 49 4.26 -7.21 -16.42
C GLU A 49 3.77 -8.65 -16.61
N GLU A 50 2.59 -9.00 -16.09
CA GLU A 50 1.96 -10.30 -16.26
C GLU A 50 1.50 -10.54 -17.71
N LEU A 51 1.00 -9.50 -18.38
CA LEU A 51 0.53 -9.54 -19.77
C LEU A 51 1.66 -9.44 -20.81
N HIS A 52 2.90 -9.10 -20.41
CA HIS A 52 4.02 -9.00 -21.34
C HIS A 52 4.35 -10.35 -22.00
N VAL A 53 4.48 -10.36 -23.33
CA VAL A 53 4.84 -11.55 -24.12
C VAL A 53 6.15 -12.18 -23.63
N ASN A 54 7.16 -11.33 -23.34
CA ASN A 54 8.42 -11.74 -22.73
C ASN A 54 8.38 -11.57 -21.22
N ARG A 55 7.49 -12.33 -20.55
CA ARG A 55 7.31 -12.24 -19.10
C ARG A 55 8.62 -12.51 -18.34
N LYS A 56 8.89 -11.70 -17.31
CA LYS A 56 9.96 -12.01 -16.36
C LYS A 56 9.61 -13.28 -15.59
N ARG A 57 10.59 -14.16 -15.33
CA ARG A 57 10.38 -15.36 -14.48
C ARG A 57 9.92 -15.00 -13.07
N ARG A 58 10.33 -13.85 -12.56
CA ARG A 58 9.93 -13.31 -11.26
C ARG A 58 9.53 -11.86 -11.45
N ILE A 59 8.22 -11.62 -11.40
CA ILE A 59 7.67 -10.27 -11.47
C ILE A 59 7.92 -9.58 -10.11
N PRO A 60 8.51 -8.37 -10.09
CA PRO A 60 8.59 -7.59 -8.87
C PRO A 60 7.18 -7.25 -8.37
N ASP A 61 6.82 -7.73 -7.18
CA ASP A 61 5.52 -7.42 -6.57
C ASP A 61 5.63 -6.16 -5.70
N SER A 62 5.00 -5.07 -6.13
CA SER A 62 4.87 -3.82 -5.38
C SER A 62 3.44 -3.55 -4.91
N ARG A 63 2.52 -4.51 -5.07
CA ARG A 63 1.11 -4.35 -4.67
C ARG A 63 1.02 -4.17 -3.15
N VAL A 64 0.01 -3.44 -2.71
CA VAL A 64 -0.27 -3.25 -1.29
C VAL A 64 -0.99 -4.48 -0.77
N HIS A 65 -0.32 -5.31 0.03
CA HIS A 65 -0.87 -6.56 0.56
C HIS A 65 -1.78 -6.37 1.79
N CYS A 66 -1.59 -5.28 2.54
CA CYS A 66 -2.35 -4.97 3.74
C CYS A 66 -2.37 -3.45 3.97
N CYS A 67 -3.46 -2.95 4.55
CA CYS A 67 -3.59 -1.57 4.99
C CYS A 67 -3.83 -1.56 6.50
N ILE A 68 -3.03 -0.79 7.25
CA ILE A 68 -3.22 -0.56 8.68
C ILE A 68 -3.88 0.80 8.82
N TYR A 69 -5.17 0.80 9.15
CA TYR A 69 -5.95 2.03 9.32
C TYR A 69 -5.95 2.47 10.78
N PHE A 70 -5.41 3.65 11.05
CA PHE A 70 -5.32 4.19 12.40
C PHE A 70 -6.62 4.89 12.78
N LEU A 71 -7.27 4.39 13.84
CA LEU A 71 -8.45 5.01 14.41
C LEU A 71 -8.04 5.88 15.61
N PRO A 72 -8.52 7.14 15.68
CA PRO A 72 -8.26 7.96 16.85
C PRO A 72 -8.94 7.35 18.09
N ALA A 73 -8.25 7.37 19.23
CA ALA A 73 -8.72 6.80 20.48
C ALA A 73 -9.75 7.72 21.18
N THR A 74 -10.89 7.99 20.52
CA THR A 74 -11.90 8.97 21.00
C THR A 74 -12.85 8.40 22.04
N GLY A 75 -12.86 7.08 22.27
CA GLY A 75 -13.77 6.43 23.23
C GLY A 75 -15.25 6.41 22.80
N HIS A 76 -15.54 6.89 21.59
CA HIS A 76 -16.86 6.84 20.97
C HIS A 76 -16.89 5.81 19.83
N ARG A 77 -17.95 5.85 19.02
CA ARG A 77 -18.08 5.05 17.80
C ARG A 77 -17.32 5.70 16.63
N LEU A 78 -17.10 4.91 15.58
CA LEU A 78 -16.88 5.46 14.24
C LEU A 78 -18.12 6.28 13.87
N VAL A 79 -17.92 7.58 13.69
CA VAL A 79 -18.93 8.53 13.23
C VAL A 79 -18.72 8.82 11.76
#